data_AF-A0A7J9H1W7-F1
#
_entry.id   AF-A0A7J9H1W7-F1
#
_cell.length_a   1.000
_cell.length_b   1.000
_cell.length_c   1.000
_cell.angle_alpha   90.00
_cell.angle_beta   90.00
_cell.angle_gamma   90.00
#
_symmetry.space_group_name_H-M   'P 1'
#
loop_
_entity.id
_entity.type
_entity.pdbx_description
1 polymer ?
#
loop_
_entity_poly.entity_id
_entity_poly.type
_entity_poly.pdbx_seq_one_letter_code
_entity_poly.pdbx_strand_id
1 'polypeptide(L)'
;FCSQDKIDATSLTQLELPLFGEKISFPSLEKLHLSSLNVTRVWHNQLSNVSFCTHEKLTTLKIEGCGNIKYLLSFSMAKYLVHLKYFEITACNCLREIILWEDIEEETQATMTLSLFPQLKSLELKDLQHLSGFCSNSENKVIEFPFMKSMTIYNCPKLEGFICRYTREGNRRISSQGDLFDNKVAFPSLEEMSICYLRKMKMIWRNPLPPNSFPKLQQLRVEGCDKLLTIFPSNTLTTFQRLHRLTVNTCGSLQQVFEIMHEEKETALLATAQLRELHIGGLPKLKYLWKNDPKGIFSFKKICAISVLGCRSLKNVFPASVAKDLPQLGYLAISDCGVEEIVSKLEEGSDSEIAVNFKFDQLYALMLWRLPELKCFYAGKYTAKWPMLNKLEVIECGKMKILGTQLDSPIHPPLFLVEKVIPKLQHLTLDSDYIAMISDSQFSSSLFHGIKAFQVHGHGAKSIDFRISFLERFYTLENLTISYYEIKELFCTEGDTGNEEMYAGTLSTIRNLKLVALNNLIDYLWKQDVQVDHILPKLETLEVHNCYNLISLGSSSASFQNLTTL
;
A
#
# COMPACT_ATOMS: atom_id res chain seq x y z
N PHE A 1 -29.15 -16.74 1.91
CA PHE A 1 -30.40 -17.19 1.28
C PHE A 1 -31.16 -15.96 0.79
N CYS A 2 -31.12 -15.68 -0.52
CA CYS A 2 -32.15 -14.82 -1.11
C CYS A 2 -33.45 -15.62 -1.09
N SER A 3 -34.55 -15.05 -0.62
CA SER A 3 -35.84 -15.74 -0.53
C SER A 3 -36.47 -15.92 -1.91
N GLN A 4 -35.85 -16.72 -2.78
CA GLN A 4 -36.49 -17.25 -3.98
C GLN A 4 -35.71 -18.47 -4.49
N ASP A 5 -36.01 -19.63 -3.90
CA ASP A 5 -35.88 -20.95 -4.55
C ASP A 5 -36.97 -21.93 -4.08
N LYS A 6 -38.04 -21.44 -3.44
CA LYS A 6 -39.27 -22.21 -3.21
C LYS A 6 -40.43 -21.53 -3.91
N ILE A 7 -40.65 -21.90 -5.16
CA ILE A 7 -41.94 -21.73 -5.82
C ILE A 7 -42.73 -23.01 -5.50
N ASP A 8 -43.36 -23.04 -4.33
CA ASP A 8 -44.50 -23.94 -4.11
C ASP A 8 -45.73 -23.19 -4.61
N ALA A 9 -46.26 -23.65 -5.74
CA ALA A 9 -47.48 -23.16 -6.36
C ALA A 9 -48.68 -23.49 -5.47
N THR A 10 -48.92 -22.71 -4.42
CA THR A 10 -50.22 -22.62 -3.72
C THR A 10 -50.35 -21.50 -2.68
N SER A 11 -49.31 -20.70 -2.40
CA SER A 11 -49.48 -19.50 -1.54
C SER A 11 -49.71 -18.24 -2.39
N LEU A 12 -50.95 -17.77 -2.40
CA LEU A 12 -51.39 -16.50 -2.98
C LEU A 12 -50.44 -15.33 -2.66
N THR A 13 -50.00 -14.64 -3.72
CA THR A 13 -49.48 -13.25 -3.78
C THR A 13 -49.27 -12.54 -2.43
N GLN A 14 -48.08 -12.65 -1.83
CA GLN A 14 -47.57 -11.55 -1.01
C GLN A 14 -47.27 -10.40 -1.99
N LEU A 15 -48.13 -9.39 -2.02
CA LEU A 15 -47.80 -8.12 -2.67
C LEU A 15 -46.44 -7.66 -2.14
N GLU A 16 -45.46 -7.44 -3.02
CA GLU A 16 -44.18 -6.78 -2.69
C GLU A 16 -44.47 -5.30 -2.31
N LEU A 17 -45.01 -5.08 -1.11
CA LEU A 17 -45.32 -3.74 -0.62
C LEU A 17 -44.00 -3.00 -0.30
N PRO A 18 -43.83 -1.76 -0.76
CA PRO A 18 -42.68 -0.96 -0.38
C PRO A 18 -42.77 -0.53 1.08
N LEU A 19 -41.62 -0.27 1.72
CA LEU A 19 -41.55 0.27 3.08
C LEU A 19 -42.31 1.60 3.20
N PHE A 20 -42.15 2.47 2.22
CA PHE A 20 -42.86 3.73 2.11
C PHE A 20 -43.88 3.65 0.97
N GLY A 21 -45.17 3.57 1.35
CA GLY A 21 -46.29 3.64 0.41
C GLY A 21 -46.59 5.07 -0.05
N GLU A 22 -47.44 5.21 -1.07
CA GLU A 22 -47.73 6.47 -1.77
C GLU A 22 -48.27 7.61 -0.88
N LYS A 23 -48.91 7.28 0.25
CA LYS A 23 -49.54 8.27 1.14
C LYS A 23 -48.62 8.83 2.23
N ILE A 24 -47.38 8.35 2.33
CA ILE A 24 -46.46 8.72 3.41
C ILE A 24 -45.49 9.80 2.92
N SER A 25 -45.45 10.96 3.60
CA SER A 25 -44.56 12.07 3.27
C SER A 25 -43.66 12.51 4.42
N PHE A 26 -42.39 12.81 4.09
CA PHE A 26 -41.40 13.30 5.05
C PHE A 26 -40.72 14.61 4.59
N PRO A 27 -41.46 15.73 4.46
CA PRO A 27 -40.99 16.95 3.81
C PRO A 27 -39.75 17.63 4.46
N SER A 28 -39.39 17.24 5.68
CA SER A 28 -38.21 17.75 6.40
C SER A 28 -37.12 16.69 6.64
N LEU A 29 -37.20 15.53 5.99
CA LEU A 29 -36.24 14.44 6.20
C LEU A 29 -34.88 14.76 5.56
N GLU A 30 -33.87 14.96 6.40
CA GLU A 30 -32.51 15.24 5.95
C GLU A 30 -31.60 14.01 5.95
N LYS A 31 -31.89 13.03 6.82
CA LYS A 31 -31.07 11.82 6.99
C LYS A 31 -31.98 10.61 7.11
N LEU A 32 -31.76 9.62 6.26
CA LEU A 32 -32.47 8.36 6.31
C LEU A 32 -31.46 7.22 6.53
N HIS A 33 -31.65 6.47 7.60
CA HIS A 33 -30.90 5.26 7.88
C HIS A 33 -31.86 4.09 8.05
N LEU A 34 -31.73 3.10 7.17
CA LEU A 34 -32.47 1.83 7.24
C LEU A 34 -31.49 0.71 7.53
N SER A 35 -31.72 -0.05 8.60
CA SER A 35 -30.85 -1.17 8.99
C SER A 35 -31.64 -2.43 9.26
N SER A 36 -31.13 -3.57 8.78
CA SER A 36 -31.61 -4.92 9.09
C SER A 36 -33.10 -5.14 8.78
N LEU A 37 -33.62 -4.47 7.74
CA LEU A 37 -35.02 -4.56 7.35
C LEU A 37 -35.27 -5.72 6.37
N ASN A 38 -36.38 -6.42 6.59
CA ASN A 38 -36.85 -7.48 5.71
C ASN A 38 -37.82 -6.95 4.64
N VAL A 39 -37.36 -5.99 3.82
CA VAL A 39 -38.17 -5.38 2.76
C VAL A 39 -37.61 -5.72 1.38
N THR A 40 -38.50 -5.88 0.40
CA THR A 40 -38.12 -6.10 -1.00
C THR A 40 -37.94 -4.80 -1.77
N ARG A 41 -38.61 -3.72 -1.32
CA ARG A 41 -38.53 -2.36 -1.88
C ARG A 41 -38.61 -1.33 -0.76
N VAL A 42 -37.82 -0.27 -0.87
CA VAL A 42 -37.91 0.86 0.08
C VAL A 42 -39.03 1.81 -0.34
N TRP A 43 -39.18 2.04 -1.64
CA TRP A 43 -40.06 3.05 -2.20
C TRP A 43 -41.04 2.47 -3.22
N HIS A 44 -42.17 3.14 -3.40
CA HIS A 44 -43.15 2.80 -4.45
C HIS A 44 -42.65 3.25 -5.83
N ASN A 45 -42.77 2.38 -6.85
CA ASN A 45 -42.19 2.59 -8.20
C ASN A 45 -43.19 3.11 -9.26
N GLN A 46 -44.38 3.63 -8.90
CA GLN A 46 -45.34 4.06 -9.94
C GLN A 46 -45.08 5.47 -10.48
N LEU A 47 -44.97 5.49 -11.82
CA LEU A 47 -44.66 6.57 -12.77
C LEU A 47 -45.70 7.70 -12.89
N SER A 48 -46.64 7.87 -11.96
CA SER A 48 -47.61 8.98 -12.05
C SER A 48 -47.06 10.21 -11.35
N ASN A 49 -47.23 11.38 -11.98
CA ASN A 49 -46.89 12.77 -11.58
C ASN A 49 -47.33 13.24 -10.16
N VAL A 50 -47.42 12.36 -9.17
CA VAL A 50 -47.95 12.62 -7.84
C VAL A 50 -46.92 12.23 -6.79
N SER A 51 -46.24 13.26 -6.29
CA SER A 51 -45.65 13.34 -4.94
C SER A 51 -44.45 12.45 -4.58
N PHE A 52 -43.32 12.59 -5.30
CA PHE A 52 -42.02 12.52 -4.64
C PHE A 52 -41.69 13.85 -3.91
N CYS A 53 -42.63 14.40 -3.14
CA CYS A 53 -42.47 15.64 -2.37
C CYS A 53 -41.72 15.43 -1.03
N THR A 54 -41.01 14.32 -0.89
CA THR A 54 -40.68 13.75 0.41
C THR A 54 -39.18 13.76 0.73
N HIS A 55 -38.32 14.15 -0.22
CA HIS A 55 -36.86 14.04 -0.06
C HIS A 55 -36.07 15.23 -0.60
N GLU A 56 -36.71 16.37 -0.87
CA GLU A 56 -36.00 17.58 -1.31
C GLU A 56 -34.91 18.03 -0.33
N LYS A 57 -34.97 17.62 0.94
CA LYS A 57 -33.93 17.95 1.93
C LYS A 57 -32.98 16.79 2.24
N LEU A 58 -33.16 15.62 1.63
CA LEU A 58 -32.38 14.43 1.99
C LEU A 58 -30.91 14.62 1.61
N THR A 59 -30.06 14.73 2.62
CA THR A 59 -28.60 14.89 2.48
C THR A 59 -27.84 13.60 2.74
N THR A 60 -28.41 12.65 3.50
CA THR A 60 -27.75 11.40 3.87
C THR A 60 -28.69 10.23 3.68
N LEU A 61 -28.25 9.21 2.95
CA LEU A 61 -28.96 7.94 2.76
C LEU A 61 -28.03 6.79 3.13
N LYS A 62 -28.39 6.04 4.17
CA LYS A 62 -27.65 4.85 4.63
C LYS A 62 -28.57 3.63 4.64
N ILE A 63 -28.15 2.56 3.98
CA ILE A 63 -28.87 1.28 3.92
C ILE A 63 -27.92 0.17 4.39
N GLU A 64 -28.28 -0.54 5.46
CA GLU A 64 -27.41 -1.55 6.07
C GLU A 64 -28.16 -2.86 6.28
N GLY A 65 -27.61 -4.00 5.84
CA GLY A 65 -28.17 -5.32 6.17
C GLY A 65 -29.59 -5.61 5.63
N CYS A 66 -30.10 -4.81 4.69
CA CYS A 66 -31.42 -5.01 4.09
C CYS A 66 -31.35 -6.12 3.03
N GLY A 67 -31.56 -7.36 3.47
CA GLY A 67 -31.18 -8.56 2.71
C GLY A 67 -32.03 -8.87 1.48
N ASN A 68 -33.27 -8.38 1.37
CA ASN A 68 -34.21 -8.77 0.30
C ASN A 68 -34.40 -7.72 -0.81
N ILE A 69 -33.74 -6.56 -0.70
CA ILE A 69 -33.80 -5.50 -1.70
C ILE A 69 -33.02 -5.94 -2.94
N LYS A 70 -33.68 -5.99 -4.10
CA LYS A 70 -33.04 -6.28 -5.40
C LYS A 70 -32.56 -5.00 -6.11
N TYR A 71 -33.32 -3.92 -5.97
CA TYR A 71 -33.07 -2.58 -6.51
C TYR A 71 -33.44 -1.55 -5.45
N LEU A 72 -32.61 -0.53 -5.24
CA LEU A 72 -32.84 0.45 -4.17
C LEU A 72 -33.66 1.66 -4.64
N LEU A 73 -33.34 2.21 -5.81
CA LEU A 73 -33.98 3.40 -6.39
C LEU A 73 -34.40 3.11 -7.84
N SER A 74 -35.43 3.77 -8.33
CA SER A 74 -35.61 3.94 -9.78
C SER A 74 -34.77 5.13 -10.28
N PHE A 75 -34.51 5.17 -11.58
CA PHE A 75 -33.76 6.28 -12.20
C PHE A 75 -34.48 7.63 -12.00
N SER A 76 -35.80 7.67 -12.19
CA SER A 76 -36.63 8.86 -11.95
C SER A 76 -36.45 9.39 -10.53
N MET A 77 -36.45 8.51 -9.54
CA MET A 77 -36.22 8.89 -8.14
C MET A 77 -34.82 9.45 -7.90
N ALA A 78 -33.80 8.83 -8.48
CA ALA A 78 -32.42 9.27 -8.32
C ALA A 78 -32.20 10.70 -8.85
N LYS A 79 -32.95 11.13 -9.89
CA LYS A 79 -32.94 12.51 -10.41
C LYS A 79 -33.42 13.54 -9.37
N TYR A 80 -34.34 13.18 -8.47
CA TYR A 80 -34.90 14.11 -7.46
C TYR A 80 -34.06 14.21 -6.18
N LEU A 81 -33.11 13.30 -5.96
CA LEU A 81 -32.20 13.34 -4.80
C LEU A 81 -31.06 14.33 -5.00
N VAL A 82 -31.40 15.58 -5.35
CA VAL A 82 -30.44 16.62 -5.76
C VAL A 82 -29.60 17.19 -4.61
N HIS A 83 -30.07 17.06 -3.37
CA HIS A 83 -29.40 17.53 -2.16
C HIS A 83 -28.59 16.44 -1.44
N LEU A 84 -28.58 15.21 -1.97
CA LEU A 84 -27.88 14.08 -1.37
C LEU A 84 -26.37 14.33 -1.37
N LYS A 85 -25.74 14.27 -0.18
CA LYS A 85 -24.31 14.50 0.06
C LYS A 85 -23.57 13.22 0.44
N TYR A 86 -24.23 12.29 1.11
CA TYR A 86 -23.61 11.05 1.60
C TYR A 86 -24.52 9.86 1.28
N PHE A 87 -23.96 8.84 0.61
CA PHE A 87 -24.69 7.64 0.25
C PHE A 87 -23.88 6.40 0.64
N GLU A 88 -24.41 5.62 1.59
CA GLU A 88 -23.78 4.40 2.10
C GLU A 88 -24.72 3.20 1.94
N ILE A 89 -24.19 2.10 1.39
CA ILE A 89 -24.90 0.83 1.28
C ILE A 89 -23.96 -0.29 1.74
N THR A 90 -24.36 -0.99 2.81
CA THR A 90 -23.54 -2.00 3.48
C THR A 90 -24.33 -3.30 3.65
N ALA A 91 -23.71 -4.45 3.36
CA ALA A 91 -24.24 -5.79 3.64
C ALA A 91 -25.65 -6.09 3.07
N CYS A 92 -26.07 -5.42 2.00
CA CYS A 92 -27.34 -5.68 1.31
C CYS A 92 -27.18 -6.80 0.28
N ASN A 93 -27.25 -8.05 0.76
CA ASN A 93 -26.73 -9.21 0.02
C ASN A 93 -27.51 -9.62 -1.24
N CYS A 94 -28.80 -9.28 -1.39
CA CYS A 94 -29.54 -9.56 -2.64
C CYS A 94 -29.60 -8.38 -3.61
N LEU A 95 -28.97 -7.25 -3.28
CA LEU A 95 -28.94 -6.06 -4.13
C LEU A 95 -28.19 -6.37 -5.42
N ARG A 96 -28.87 -6.25 -6.57
CA ARG A 96 -28.30 -6.54 -7.89
C ARG A 96 -27.78 -5.28 -8.56
N GLU A 97 -28.53 -4.19 -8.45
CA GLU A 97 -28.20 -2.85 -8.90
C GLU A 97 -28.73 -1.85 -7.88
N ILE A 98 -28.07 -0.70 -7.76
CA ILE A 98 -28.51 0.36 -6.85
C ILE A 98 -29.68 1.11 -7.49
N ILE A 99 -29.55 1.45 -8.77
CA ILE A 99 -30.58 2.15 -9.54
C ILE A 99 -31.08 1.24 -10.65
N LEU A 100 -32.39 1.01 -10.67
CA LEU A 100 -33.08 0.41 -11.80
C LEU A 100 -33.33 1.49 -12.85
N TRP A 101 -32.76 1.30 -14.04
CA TRP A 101 -33.03 2.17 -15.19
C TRP A 101 -34.35 1.74 -15.84
N GLU A 102 -35.29 2.68 -15.91
CA GLU A 102 -36.60 2.50 -16.52
C GLU A 102 -36.59 3.22 -17.87
N ASP A 103 -37.22 2.65 -18.92
CA ASP A 103 -37.34 3.30 -20.23
C ASP A 103 -38.29 4.50 -20.10
N ILE A 104 -37.73 5.72 -20.04
CA ILE A 104 -38.53 6.95 -19.97
C ILE A 104 -38.64 7.50 -21.40
N GLU A 105 -39.86 7.66 -21.90
CA GLU A 105 -40.18 8.44 -23.08
C GLU A 105 -40.02 9.95 -22.77
N GLU A 106 -38.82 10.39 -22.40
CA GLU A 106 -38.54 11.82 -22.23
C GLU A 106 -38.18 12.42 -23.60
N GLU A 107 -39.13 13.15 -24.20
CA GLU A 107 -38.87 14.09 -25.28
C GLU A 107 -37.85 15.14 -24.83
N THR A 108 -36.77 15.28 -25.59
CA THR A 108 -35.79 16.37 -25.60
C THR A 108 -34.81 16.50 -24.42
N GLN A 109 -33.54 16.19 -24.69
CA GLN A 109 -32.48 17.22 -24.77
C GLN A 109 -31.22 16.69 -25.49
N ALA A 110 -30.61 17.53 -26.31
CA ALA A 110 -29.47 17.25 -27.19
C ALA A 110 -28.12 16.99 -26.47
N THR A 111 -28.11 16.82 -25.14
CA THR A 111 -26.89 16.73 -24.34
C THR A 111 -26.46 15.27 -24.13
N MET A 112 -25.19 14.98 -24.43
CA MET A 112 -24.62 13.64 -24.27
C MET A 112 -24.25 13.28 -22.81
N THR A 113 -24.48 14.18 -21.84
CA THR A 113 -24.09 14.02 -20.44
C THR A 113 -25.29 14.23 -19.51
N LEU A 114 -25.44 13.35 -18.53
CA LEU A 114 -26.45 13.38 -17.48
C LEU A 114 -25.78 13.51 -16.11
N SER A 115 -26.11 14.56 -15.35
CA SER A 115 -25.67 14.69 -13.96
C SER A 115 -26.55 13.88 -13.02
N LEU A 116 -25.95 13.02 -12.20
CA LEU A 116 -26.63 12.20 -11.20
C LEU A 116 -26.11 12.52 -9.80
N PHE A 117 -27.03 12.75 -8.85
CA PHE A 117 -26.73 13.24 -7.50
C PHE A 117 -25.77 14.45 -7.50
N PRO A 118 -26.22 15.62 -8.00
CA PRO A 118 -25.36 16.79 -8.22
C PRO A 118 -24.73 17.41 -6.95
N GLN A 119 -25.04 16.94 -5.74
CA GLN A 119 -24.36 17.39 -4.51
C GLN A 119 -23.64 16.26 -3.76
N LEU A 120 -23.59 15.06 -4.34
CA LEU A 120 -23.01 13.89 -3.69
C LEU A 120 -21.52 14.12 -3.46
N LYS A 121 -21.07 14.00 -2.21
CA LYS A 121 -19.68 14.17 -1.80
C LYS A 121 -19.00 12.84 -1.54
N SER A 122 -19.71 11.87 -0.97
CA SER A 122 -19.18 10.55 -0.65
C SER A 122 -20.14 9.42 -1.03
N LEU A 123 -19.58 8.37 -1.65
CA LEU A 123 -20.27 7.13 -1.96
C LEU A 123 -19.51 5.94 -1.36
N GLU A 124 -20.20 5.12 -0.56
CA GLU A 124 -19.65 3.92 0.06
C GLU A 124 -20.50 2.69 -0.26
N LEU A 125 -19.89 1.70 -0.90
CA LEU A 125 -20.51 0.43 -1.25
C LEU A 125 -19.70 -0.70 -0.61
N LYS A 126 -20.28 -1.38 0.40
CA LYS A 126 -19.54 -2.36 1.21
C LYS A 126 -20.30 -3.69 1.31
N ASP A 127 -19.57 -4.79 1.11
CA ASP A 127 -20.05 -6.15 1.33
C ASP A 127 -21.30 -6.51 0.52
N LEU A 128 -21.40 -6.01 -0.72
CA LEU A 128 -22.56 -6.24 -1.60
C LEU A 128 -22.33 -7.47 -2.49
N GLN A 129 -22.70 -8.63 -1.96
CA GLN A 129 -22.38 -9.94 -2.54
C GLN A 129 -22.99 -10.23 -3.93
N HIS A 130 -24.08 -9.54 -4.28
CA HIS A 130 -24.79 -9.73 -5.55
C HIS A 130 -24.80 -8.48 -6.45
N LEU A 131 -24.13 -7.39 -6.05
CA LEU A 131 -24.10 -6.17 -6.83
C LEU A 131 -23.35 -6.42 -8.13
N SER A 132 -24.03 -6.19 -9.26
CA SER A 132 -23.48 -6.31 -10.61
C SER A 132 -22.98 -4.98 -11.18
N GLY A 133 -23.62 -3.88 -10.78
CA GLY A 133 -23.29 -2.51 -11.18
C GLY A 133 -24.08 -1.48 -10.37
N PHE A 134 -23.68 -0.21 -10.44
CA PHE A 134 -24.41 0.90 -9.83
C PHE A 134 -25.77 1.09 -10.51
N CYS A 135 -25.77 1.11 -11.84
CA CYS A 135 -26.95 1.08 -12.69
C CYS A 135 -26.60 0.51 -14.06
N SER A 136 -27.60 0.21 -14.86
CA SER A 136 -27.42 -0.20 -16.25
C SER A 136 -27.92 0.89 -17.19
N ASN A 137 -27.06 1.40 -18.07
CA ASN A 137 -27.42 2.47 -18.99
C ASN A 137 -27.74 1.89 -20.37
N SER A 138 -28.99 2.05 -20.83
CA SER A 138 -29.44 1.68 -22.18
C SER A 138 -29.17 2.79 -23.22
N GLU A 139 -28.91 4.01 -22.75
CA GLU A 139 -28.67 5.18 -23.59
C GLU A 139 -27.16 5.43 -23.74
N ASN A 140 -26.76 6.02 -24.87
CA ASN A 140 -25.34 6.29 -25.14
C ASN A 140 -24.79 7.48 -24.32
N LYS A 141 -25.48 7.93 -23.26
CA LYS A 141 -25.15 9.10 -22.42
C LYS A 141 -24.04 8.81 -21.41
N VAL A 142 -23.28 9.83 -21.03
CA VAL A 142 -22.26 9.80 -19.96
C VAL A 142 -22.92 10.23 -18.65
N ILE A 143 -22.80 9.43 -17.59
CA ILE A 143 -23.28 9.77 -16.25
C ILE A 143 -22.17 10.48 -15.49
N GLU A 144 -22.44 11.69 -15.02
CA GLU A 144 -21.47 12.52 -14.31
C GLU A 144 -21.86 12.66 -12.84
N PHE A 145 -20.87 12.53 -11.96
CA PHE A 145 -20.96 12.84 -10.53
C PHE A 145 -20.10 14.09 -10.24
N PRO A 146 -20.64 15.30 -10.43
CA PRO A 146 -19.85 16.52 -10.57
C PRO A 146 -19.06 16.93 -9.32
N PHE A 147 -19.58 16.64 -8.12
CA PHE A 147 -19.01 17.09 -6.83
C PHE A 147 -18.56 15.96 -5.90
N MET A 148 -18.55 14.71 -6.39
CA MET A 148 -18.09 13.57 -5.60
C MET A 148 -16.62 13.72 -5.27
N LYS A 149 -16.27 13.66 -3.98
CA LYS A 149 -14.90 13.81 -3.47
C LYS A 149 -14.27 12.48 -3.08
N SER A 150 -15.06 11.58 -2.49
CA SER A 150 -14.57 10.27 -2.05
C SER A 150 -15.48 9.15 -2.54
N MET A 151 -14.87 8.04 -2.95
CA MET A 151 -15.55 6.81 -3.33
C MET A 151 -14.85 5.61 -2.71
N THR A 152 -15.64 4.76 -2.05
CA THR A 152 -15.18 3.46 -1.55
C THR A 152 -16.06 2.33 -2.09
N ILE A 153 -15.44 1.35 -2.73
CA ILE A 153 -16.09 0.09 -3.11
C ILE A 153 -15.30 -1.05 -2.46
N TYR A 154 -15.92 -1.75 -1.53
CA TYR A 154 -15.30 -2.78 -0.71
C TYR A 154 -16.10 -4.09 -0.80
N ASN A 155 -15.41 -5.19 -1.12
CA ASN A 155 -15.98 -6.55 -1.09
C ASN A 155 -17.30 -6.68 -1.86
N CYS A 156 -17.30 -6.23 -3.13
CA CYS A 156 -18.40 -6.40 -4.08
C CYS A 156 -17.99 -7.42 -5.15
N PRO A 157 -17.95 -8.74 -4.85
CA PRO A 157 -17.27 -9.73 -5.68
C PRO A 157 -17.92 -10.00 -7.04
N LYS A 158 -19.19 -9.64 -7.22
CA LYS A 158 -19.93 -9.80 -8.48
C LYS A 158 -19.97 -8.53 -9.33
N LEU A 159 -19.37 -7.43 -8.86
CA LEU A 159 -19.35 -6.16 -9.59
C LEU A 159 -18.56 -6.34 -10.88
N GLU A 160 -19.22 -6.11 -12.01
CA GLU A 160 -18.62 -6.26 -13.35
C GLU A 160 -18.16 -4.91 -13.88
N GLY A 161 -18.93 -3.86 -13.64
CA GLY A 161 -18.56 -2.48 -13.94
C GLY A 161 -19.37 -1.52 -13.08
N PHE A 162 -18.95 -0.26 -12.98
CA PHE A 162 -19.71 0.75 -12.26
C PHE A 162 -21.04 1.03 -12.99
N ILE A 163 -21.00 1.22 -14.31
CA ILE A 163 -22.19 1.31 -15.17
C ILE A 163 -22.23 0.09 -16.10
N CYS A 164 -23.30 -0.71 -16.06
CA CYS A 164 -23.49 -1.90 -16.90
C CYS A 164 -24.14 -1.55 -18.26
N ARG A 165 -23.95 -2.40 -19.29
CA ARG A 165 -24.47 -2.20 -20.65
C ARG A 165 -25.52 -3.26 -21.06
N TYR A 166 -26.48 -2.84 -21.88
CA TYR A 166 -27.40 -3.71 -22.64
C TYR A 166 -27.23 -3.52 -24.15
N THR A 167 -27.33 -4.61 -24.92
CA THR A 167 -27.54 -4.53 -26.37
C THR A 167 -29.03 -4.55 -26.69
N ARG A 168 -29.46 -3.74 -27.67
CA ARG A 168 -30.84 -3.75 -28.18
C ARG A 168 -31.25 -5.08 -28.85
N GLU A 169 -30.30 -5.86 -29.38
CA GLU A 169 -30.58 -7.10 -30.15
C GLU A 169 -30.78 -8.38 -29.29
N GLY A 170 -31.11 -8.20 -28.02
CA GLY A 170 -31.42 -9.29 -27.09
C GLY A 170 -31.00 -8.86 -25.70
N ASN A 171 -31.86 -9.08 -24.71
CA ASN A 171 -31.74 -8.69 -23.29
C ASN A 171 -30.53 -9.33 -22.56
N ARG A 172 -29.38 -9.46 -23.20
CA ARG A 172 -28.11 -9.95 -22.69
C ARG A 172 -27.30 -8.75 -22.25
N ARG A 173 -26.93 -8.76 -20.97
CA ARG A 173 -25.92 -7.84 -20.42
C ARG A 173 -24.61 -8.13 -21.12
N ILE A 174 -24.01 -7.11 -21.74
CA ILE A 174 -22.59 -7.19 -22.06
C ILE A 174 -21.88 -6.91 -20.75
N SER A 175 -21.34 -7.96 -20.14
CA SER A 175 -20.29 -7.81 -19.13
C SER A 175 -19.24 -6.88 -19.75
N SER A 176 -18.88 -5.79 -19.06
CA SER A 176 -17.62 -5.12 -19.36
C SER A 176 -16.54 -6.21 -19.46
N GLN A 177 -15.52 -6.04 -20.28
CA GLN A 177 -14.49 -7.06 -20.47
C GLN A 177 -13.60 -7.25 -19.21
N GLY A 178 -14.13 -6.91 -18.02
CA GLY A 178 -13.47 -6.86 -16.74
C GLY A 178 -13.12 -5.43 -16.29
N ASP A 179 -13.66 -4.40 -16.94
CA ASP A 179 -13.32 -3.00 -16.68
C ASP A 179 -14.31 -2.38 -15.68
N LEU A 180 -13.82 -1.70 -14.63
CA LEU A 180 -14.68 -1.04 -13.64
C LEU A 180 -15.28 0.27 -14.17
N PHE A 181 -14.47 1.15 -14.73
CA PHE A 181 -14.90 2.44 -15.31
C PHE A 181 -14.63 2.46 -16.81
N ASP A 182 -15.63 2.87 -17.58
CA ASP A 182 -15.55 3.02 -19.02
C ASP A 182 -15.89 4.45 -19.46
N ASN A 183 -16.12 4.64 -20.76
CA ASN A 183 -16.48 5.93 -21.31
C ASN A 183 -17.92 6.40 -21.02
N LYS A 184 -18.62 5.78 -20.07
CA LYS A 184 -20.00 6.14 -19.67
C LYS A 184 -20.09 6.80 -18.32
N VAL A 185 -18.97 7.01 -17.63
CA VAL A 185 -19.00 7.66 -16.32
C VAL A 185 -17.82 8.61 -16.14
N ALA A 186 -18.11 9.76 -15.53
CA ALA A 186 -17.12 10.78 -15.24
C ALA A 186 -17.22 11.27 -13.78
N PHE A 187 -16.05 11.54 -13.18
CA PHE A 187 -15.91 12.04 -11.82
C PHE A 187 -14.98 13.26 -11.78
N PRO A 188 -15.48 14.48 -12.11
CA PRO A 188 -14.66 15.67 -12.25
C PRO A 188 -14.04 16.20 -10.94
N SER A 189 -14.63 15.86 -9.80
CA SER A 189 -14.18 16.37 -8.49
C SER A 189 -13.63 15.31 -7.54
N LEU A 190 -13.47 14.06 -7.99
CA LEU A 190 -13.03 12.97 -7.11
C LEU A 190 -11.59 13.18 -6.68
N GLU A 191 -11.37 13.17 -5.37
CA GLU A 191 -10.08 13.40 -4.71
C GLU A 191 -9.51 12.08 -4.16
N GLU A 192 -10.36 11.17 -3.68
CA GLU A 192 -9.97 9.92 -3.05
C GLU A 192 -10.78 8.74 -3.57
N MET A 193 -10.11 7.64 -3.90
CA MET A 193 -10.74 6.41 -4.37
C MET A 193 -10.14 5.18 -3.68
N SER A 194 -10.99 4.31 -3.14
CA SER A 194 -10.61 3.02 -2.59
C SER A 194 -11.40 1.89 -3.24
N ILE A 195 -10.69 0.95 -3.88
CA ILE A 195 -11.25 -0.23 -4.53
C ILE A 195 -10.66 -1.48 -3.88
N CYS A 196 -11.49 -2.23 -3.15
CA CYS A 196 -11.04 -3.35 -2.34
C CYS A 196 -11.85 -4.62 -2.62
N TYR A 197 -11.16 -5.74 -2.78
CA TYR A 197 -11.73 -7.09 -2.87
C TYR A 197 -12.73 -7.27 -4.04
N LEU A 198 -12.47 -6.65 -5.19
CA LEU A 198 -13.27 -6.83 -6.42
C LEU A 198 -12.76 -8.01 -7.25
N ARG A 199 -13.39 -9.18 -7.08
CA ARG A 199 -12.91 -10.47 -7.61
C ARG A 199 -13.06 -10.67 -9.12
N LYS A 200 -13.89 -9.89 -9.81
CA LYS A 200 -14.11 -10.00 -11.27
C LYS A 200 -13.32 -8.97 -12.09
N MET A 201 -12.92 -7.86 -11.47
CA MET A 201 -12.26 -6.74 -12.14
C MET A 201 -10.88 -7.15 -12.66
N LYS A 202 -10.68 -6.98 -13.96
CA LYS A 202 -9.39 -7.18 -14.66
C LYS A 202 -8.66 -5.89 -14.93
N MET A 203 -9.38 -4.79 -15.10
CA MET A 203 -8.86 -3.44 -15.26
C MET A 203 -9.74 -2.43 -14.51
N ILE A 204 -9.13 -1.35 -14.03
CA ILE A 204 -9.90 -0.29 -13.34
C ILE A 204 -10.54 0.64 -14.37
N TRP A 205 -9.80 1.00 -15.42
CA TRP A 205 -10.24 1.98 -16.42
C TRP A 205 -10.09 1.41 -17.83
N ARG A 206 -11.11 1.62 -18.67
CA ARG A 206 -11.10 1.31 -20.10
C ARG A 206 -10.76 2.56 -20.90
N ASN A 207 -9.72 2.48 -21.72
CA ASN A 207 -9.33 3.57 -22.62
C ASN A 207 -10.18 3.63 -23.89
N PRO A 208 -10.45 4.83 -24.43
CA PRO A 208 -10.17 6.14 -23.83
C PRO A 208 -11.18 6.50 -22.72
N LEU A 209 -10.71 7.19 -21.68
CA LEU A 209 -11.58 7.79 -20.67
C LEU A 209 -12.27 9.06 -21.20
N PRO A 210 -13.49 9.39 -20.74
CA PRO A 210 -14.15 10.64 -21.12
C PRO A 210 -13.32 11.87 -20.71
N PRO A 211 -13.45 13.01 -21.43
CA PRO A 211 -12.91 14.28 -20.96
C PRO A 211 -13.36 14.58 -19.52
N ASN A 212 -12.50 15.21 -18.72
CA ASN A 212 -12.74 15.53 -17.30
C ASN A 212 -12.93 14.31 -16.37
N SER A 213 -12.42 13.14 -16.74
CA SER A 213 -12.35 11.99 -15.84
C SER A 213 -11.21 12.14 -14.84
N PHE A 214 -11.53 12.21 -13.55
CA PHE A 214 -10.57 12.18 -12.43
C PHE A 214 -9.47 13.27 -12.39
N PRO A 215 -9.69 14.53 -12.83
CA PRO A 215 -8.64 15.56 -12.86
C PRO A 215 -8.18 16.01 -11.46
N LYS A 216 -8.97 15.71 -10.43
CA LYS A 216 -8.68 16.05 -9.03
C LYS A 216 -8.19 14.87 -8.18
N LEU A 217 -8.08 13.66 -8.75
CA LEU A 217 -7.78 12.47 -7.95
C LEU A 217 -6.38 12.59 -7.36
N GLN A 218 -6.30 12.51 -6.03
CA GLN A 218 -5.07 12.68 -5.24
C GLN A 218 -4.59 11.36 -4.66
N GLN A 219 -5.52 10.48 -4.27
CA GLN A 219 -5.21 9.21 -3.63
C GLN A 219 -6.00 8.06 -4.27
N LEU A 220 -5.28 6.99 -4.60
CA LEU A 220 -5.84 5.75 -5.09
C LEU A 220 -5.34 4.58 -4.24
N ARG A 221 -6.26 3.87 -3.60
CA ARG A 221 -6.01 2.60 -2.90
C ARG A 221 -6.67 1.45 -3.65
N VAL A 222 -5.90 0.41 -3.96
CA VAL A 222 -6.37 -0.81 -4.59
C VAL A 222 -5.90 -2.01 -3.76
N GLU A 223 -6.83 -2.84 -3.30
CA GLU A 223 -6.48 -3.95 -2.40
C GLU A 223 -7.25 -5.23 -2.69
N GLY A 224 -6.60 -6.40 -2.68
CA GLY A 224 -7.28 -7.69 -2.76
C GLY A 224 -8.02 -7.95 -4.09
N CYS A 225 -7.65 -7.26 -5.17
CA CYS A 225 -8.28 -7.39 -6.49
C CYS A 225 -7.56 -8.45 -7.33
N ASP A 226 -7.84 -9.72 -7.06
CA ASP A 226 -7.01 -10.85 -7.54
C ASP A 226 -7.00 -11.11 -9.04
N LYS A 227 -7.93 -10.54 -9.82
CA LYS A 227 -7.95 -10.66 -11.29
C LYS A 227 -7.38 -9.44 -12.01
N LEU A 228 -7.04 -8.37 -11.27
CA LEU A 228 -6.49 -7.15 -11.82
C LEU A 228 -5.12 -7.41 -12.44
N LEU A 229 -4.92 -6.96 -13.69
CA LEU A 229 -3.69 -7.23 -14.45
C LEU A 229 -2.72 -6.04 -14.49
N THR A 230 -3.25 -4.81 -14.46
CA THR A 230 -2.49 -3.56 -14.49
C THR A 230 -3.27 -2.44 -13.79
N ILE A 231 -2.57 -1.44 -13.23
CA ILE A 231 -3.20 -0.24 -12.64
C ILE A 231 -3.37 0.85 -13.69
N PHE A 232 -2.29 1.17 -14.41
CA PHE A 232 -2.25 2.19 -15.44
C PHE A 232 -1.86 1.58 -16.79
N PRO A 233 -2.83 1.06 -17.58
CA PRO A 233 -2.57 0.57 -18.94
C PRO A 233 -2.23 1.72 -19.90
N SER A 234 -1.38 1.46 -20.90
CA SER A 234 -1.13 2.32 -22.06
C SER A 234 -1.04 3.83 -21.77
N ASN A 235 -0.09 4.24 -20.92
CA ASN A 235 0.14 5.66 -20.58
C ASN A 235 -1.05 6.38 -19.89
N THR A 236 -2.04 5.67 -19.35
CA THR A 236 -3.22 6.27 -18.66
C THR A 236 -2.91 7.20 -17.51
N LEU A 237 -1.71 7.11 -16.94
CA LEU A 237 -1.25 8.03 -15.90
C LEU A 237 -1.36 9.51 -16.33
N THR A 238 -1.32 9.81 -17.64
CA THR A 238 -1.56 11.16 -18.19
C THR A 238 -2.92 11.75 -17.82
N THR A 239 -3.92 10.93 -17.47
CA THR A 239 -5.24 11.42 -17.04
C THR A 239 -5.19 11.96 -15.60
N PHE A 240 -4.27 11.44 -14.77
CA PHE A 240 -4.26 11.64 -13.33
C PHE A 240 -3.25 12.71 -12.90
N GLN A 241 -3.50 13.95 -13.33
CA GLN A 241 -2.60 15.09 -13.16
C GLN A 241 -2.44 15.61 -11.71
N ARG A 242 -3.09 14.99 -10.72
CA ARG A 242 -2.99 15.36 -9.30
C ARG A 242 -2.78 14.17 -8.38
N LEU A 243 -2.53 12.98 -8.93
CA LEU A 243 -2.36 11.78 -8.11
C LEU A 243 -1.03 11.85 -7.38
N HIS A 244 -1.07 12.00 -6.05
CA HIS A 244 0.10 12.10 -5.20
C HIS A 244 0.39 10.81 -4.44
N ARG A 245 -0.62 9.99 -4.13
CA ARG A 245 -0.46 8.72 -3.39
C ARG A 245 -1.10 7.56 -4.13
N LEU A 246 -0.31 6.52 -4.38
CA LEU A 246 -0.78 5.23 -4.86
C LEU A 246 -0.46 4.14 -3.84
N THR A 247 -1.48 3.36 -3.46
CA THR A 247 -1.32 2.20 -2.59
C THR A 247 -1.95 0.97 -3.25
N VAL A 248 -1.15 -0.07 -3.48
CA VAL A 248 -1.60 -1.30 -4.14
C VAL A 248 -1.16 -2.50 -3.33
N ASN A 249 -2.12 -3.21 -2.72
CA ASN A 249 -1.83 -4.30 -1.79
C ASN A 249 -2.56 -5.60 -2.18
N THR A 250 -1.92 -6.75 -2.02
CA THR A 250 -2.59 -8.08 -2.04
C THR A 250 -3.38 -8.42 -3.32
N CYS A 251 -3.01 -7.88 -4.49
CA CYS A 251 -3.63 -8.24 -5.78
C CYS A 251 -2.90 -9.42 -6.45
N GLY A 252 -3.48 -10.62 -6.41
CA GLY A 252 -2.82 -11.87 -6.81
C GLY A 252 -2.40 -12.02 -8.29
N SER A 253 -3.04 -11.33 -9.24
CA SER A 253 -2.72 -11.42 -10.68
C SER A 253 -2.04 -10.20 -11.28
N LEU A 254 -1.77 -9.17 -10.48
CA LEU A 254 -1.20 -7.92 -10.97
C LEU A 254 0.22 -8.16 -11.48
N GLN A 255 0.48 -7.85 -12.76
CA GLN A 255 1.78 -8.11 -13.40
C GLN A 255 2.62 -6.86 -13.54
N GLN A 256 1.98 -5.70 -13.72
CA GLN A 256 2.65 -4.40 -13.77
C GLN A 256 1.80 -3.30 -13.15
N VAL A 257 2.44 -2.21 -12.68
CA VAL A 257 1.72 -1.03 -12.17
C VAL A 257 1.49 -0.03 -13.31
N PHE A 258 2.58 0.37 -13.99
CA PHE A 258 2.56 1.31 -15.10
C PHE A 258 2.93 0.57 -16.40
N GLU A 259 2.04 0.58 -17.38
CA GLU A 259 2.32 0.09 -18.72
C GLU A 259 2.64 1.26 -19.65
N ILE A 260 3.92 1.40 -19.98
CA ILE A 260 4.43 2.47 -20.82
C ILE A 260 4.45 2.02 -22.27
N MET A 261 3.84 2.82 -23.14
CA MET A 261 3.84 2.61 -24.60
C MET A 261 4.63 3.74 -25.26
N HIS A 262 5.63 3.39 -26.06
CA HIS A 262 6.34 4.36 -26.91
C HIS A 262 5.59 4.48 -28.24
N GLU A 263 5.00 5.64 -28.51
CA GLU A 263 4.42 5.91 -29.83
C GLU A 263 5.50 6.47 -30.77
N GLU A 264 5.62 5.92 -31.97
CA GLU A 264 6.67 6.27 -32.96
C GLU A 264 6.52 7.69 -33.54
N LYS A 265 5.38 8.35 -33.31
CA LYS A 265 5.03 9.65 -33.87
C LYS A 265 4.40 10.55 -32.82
N GLU A 266 5.24 11.25 -32.06
CA GLU A 266 5.10 12.68 -31.75
C GLU A 266 6.11 13.04 -30.65
N THR A 267 6.65 14.26 -30.76
CA THR A 267 7.35 14.96 -29.69
C THR A 267 6.38 15.21 -28.53
N ALA A 268 6.03 14.17 -27.78
CA ALA A 268 5.19 14.32 -26.60
C ALA A 268 5.94 15.20 -25.60
N LEU A 269 5.31 16.32 -25.19
CA LEU A 269 5.78 17.14 -24.09
C LEU A 269 5.97 16.24 -22.86
N LEU A 270 7.14 16.33 -22.22
CA LEU A 270 7.47 15.63 -20.97
C LEU A 270 6.34 15.81 -19.94
N ALA A 271 5.51 14.79 -19.75
CA ALA A 271 4.47 14.83 -18.73
C ALA A 271 5.10 14.54 -17.36
N THR A 272 5.00 15.47 -16.42
CA THR A 272 5.49 15.21 -15.06
C THR A 272 4.38 14.53 -14.25
N ALA A 273 4.60 13.28 -13.87
CA ALA A 273 3.73 12.58 -12.93
C ALA A 273 3.79 13.30 -11.57
N GLN A 274 2.63 13.56 -10.96
CA GLN A 274 2.55 14.24 -9.66
C GLN A 274 2.74 13.30 -8.46
N LEU A 275 3.05 12.03 -8.72
CA LEU A 275 3.16 11.00 -7.71
C LEU A 275 4.27 11.34 -6.71
N ARG A 276 3.92 11.34 -5.41
CA ARG A 276 4.83 11.57 -4.29
C ARG A 276 5.11 10.27 -3.53
N GLU A 277 4.10 9.43 -3.40
CA GLU A 277 4.17 8.23 -2.58
C GLU A 277 3.65 7.00 -3.33
N LEU A 278 4.46 5.94 -3.34
CA LEU A 278 4.17 4.68 -3.99
C LEU A 278 4.36 3.53 -2.99
N HIS A 279 3.26 2.92 -2.57
CA HIS A 279 3.24 1.84 -1.58
C HIS A 279 2.69 0.57 -2.23
N ILE A 280 3.54 -0.44 -2.40
CA ILE A 280 3.26 -1.63 -3.20
C ILE A 280 3.53 -2.88 -2.36
N GLY A 281 2.50 -3.64 -2.03
CA GLY A 281 2.58 -4.72 -1.03
C GLY A 281 1.93 -6.03 -1.42
N GLY A 282 2.58 -7.17 -1.16
CA GLY A 282 1.97 -8.50 -1.24
C GLY A 282 1.47 -8.87 -2.65
N LEU A 283 2.26 -8.59 -3.69
CA LEU A 283 1.88 -8.83 -5.08
C LEU A 283 2.70 -10.00 -5.67
N PRO A 284 2.22 -11.24 -5.59
CA PRO A 284 3.04 -12.42 -5.90
C PRO A 284 3.42 -12.54 -7.37
N LYS A 285 2.62 -11.99 -8.31
CA LYS A 285 2.88 -12.04 -9.77
C LYS A 285 3.40 -10.73 -10.36
N LEU A 286 3.63 -9.70 -9.54
CA LEU A 286 4.13 -8.41 -10.03
C LEU A 286 5.55 -8.61 -10.55
N LYS A 287 5.75 -8.34 -11.84
CA LYS A 287 7.07 -8.45 -12.50
C LYS A 287 7.79 -7.11 -12.58
N TYR A 288 7.04 -6.03 -12.79
CA TYR A 288 7.59 -4.70 -13.03
C TYR A 288 6.71 -3.62 -12.39
N LEU A 289 7.31 -2.63 -11.73
CA LEU A 289 6.56 -1.39 -11.44
C LEU A 289 6.29 -0.62 -12.73
N TRP A 290 7.31 -0.46 -13.58
CA TRP A 290 7.19 0.09 -14.92
C TRP A 290 7.47 -0.99 -15.95
N LYS A 291 6.43 -1.37 -16.70
CA LYS A 291 6.59 -2.18 -17.90
C LYS A 291 7.06 -1.25 -19.00
N ASN A 292 8.34 -1.39 -19.36
CA ASN A 292 9.14 -0.54 -20.25
C ASN A 292 9.62 0.76 -19.59
N ASP A 293 10.80 1.22 -19.99
CA ASP A 293 11.41 2.44 -19.48
C ASP A 293 10.65 3.68 -20.03
N PRO A 294 10.20 4.63 -19.20
CA PRO A 294 9.53 5.85 -19.67
C PRO A 294 10.31 6.68 -20.70
N LYS A 295 11.65 6.62 -20.74
CA LYS A 295 12.55 7.37 -21.65
C LYS A 295 12.16 8.84 -21.89
N GLY A 296 11.60 9.51 -20.89
CA GLY A 296 11.15 10.91 -21.00
C GLY A 296 9.68 11.12 -21.44
N ILE A 297 8.88 10.07 -21.58
CA ILE A 297 7.41 10.20 -21.70
C ILE A 297 6.85 10.75 -20.37
N PHE A 298 7.31 10.16 -19.27
CA PHE A 298 6.96 10.59 -17.91
C PHE A 298 8.20 10.91 -17.09
N SER A 299 8.12 11.99 -16.32
CA SER A 299 9.06 12.27 -15.24
C SER A 299 8.40 11.98 -13.89
N PHE A 300 9.14 11.29 -13.01
CA PHE A 300 8.71 10.94 -11.66
C PHE A 300 9.44 11.76 -10.57
N LYS A 301 9.94 12.95 -10.93
CA LYS A 301 10.74 13.85 -10.06
C LYS A 301 10.15 14.17 -8.69
N LYS A 302 8.82 14.07 -8.56
CA LYS A 302 8.09 14.41 -7.33
C LYS A 302 7.99 13.25 -6.34
N ILE A 303 8.43 12.04 -6.69
CA ILE A 303 8.40 10.91 -5.77
C ILE A 303 9.33 11.20 -4.59
N CYS A 304 8.76 11.11 -3.40
CA CYS A 304 9.41 11.30 -2.10
C CYS A 304 9.57 9.99 -1.33
N ALA A 305 8.65 9.03 -1.51
CA ALA A 305 8.69 7.76 -0.80
C ALA A 305 8.25 6.59 -1.68
N ILE A 306 9.02 5.51 -1.65
CA ILE A 306 8.68 4.23 -2.26
C ILE A 306 8.83 3.13 -1.22
N SER A 307 7.79 2.32 -1.07
CA SER A 307 7.82 1.09 -0.28
C SER A 307 7.34 -0.07 -1.16
N VAL A 308 8.16 -1.12 -1.26
CA VAL A 308 7.83 -2.36 -1.95
C VAL A 308 8.01 -3.52 -0.99
N LEU A 309 6.94 -4.24 -0.67
CA LEU A 309 6.92 -5.30 0.33
C LEU A 309 6.32 -6.58 -0.25
N GLY A 310 6.96 -7.74 -0.09
CA GLY A 310 6.34 -9.04 -0.39
C GLY A 310 6.04 -9.29 -1.87
N CYS A 311 6.80 -8.69 -2.80
CA CYS A 311 6.63 -8.84 -4.25
C CYS A 311 7.63 -9.86 -4.81
N ARG A 312 7.33 -11.15 -4.66
CA ARG A 312 8.28 -12.26 -4.93
C ARG A 312 8.66 -12.46 -6.40
N SER A 313 7.86 -11.98 -7.36
CA SER A 313 8.18 -12.08 -8.81
C SER A 313 8.81 -10.80 -9.37
N LEU A 314 9.01 -9.77 -8.55
CA LEU A 314 9.45 -8.46 -9.00
C LEU A 314 10.91 -8.54 -9.42
N LYS A 315 11.23 -8.20 -10.67
CA LYS A 315 12.61 -8.33 -11.20
C LYS A 315 13.50 -7.15 -10.84
N ASN A 316 12.96 -5.94 -10.95
CA ASN A 316 13.62 -4.67 -10.66
C ASN A 316 12.63 -3.66 -10.08
N VAL A 317 13.15 -2.66 -9.37
CA VAL A 317 12.33 -1.59 -8.80
C VAL A 317 12.22 -0.43 -9.77
N PHE A 318 13.33 -0.02 -10.39
CA PHE A 318 13.38 1.15 -11.25
C PHE A 318 13.88 0.83 -12.66
N PRO A 319 13.29 1.44 -13.71
CA PRO A 319 14.01 1.71 -14.94
C PRO A 319 15.15 2.70 -14.70
N ALA A 320 16.22 2.61 -15.50
CA ALA A 320 17.38 3.49 -15.37
C ALA A 320 17.05 4.98 -15.59
N SER A 321 16.12 5.33 -16.48
CA SER A 321 15.72 6.73 -16.65
C SER A 321 15.01 7.29 -15.43
N VAL A 322 14.15 6.48 -14.79
CA VAL A 322 13.42 6.85 -13.57
C VAL A 322 14.42 7.02 -12.43
N ALA A 323 15.32 6.05 -12.22
CA ALA A 323 16.34 6.14 -11.17
C ALA A 323 17.28 7.35 -11.31
N LYS A 324 17.52 7.84 -12.54
CA LYS A 324 18.30 9.06 -12.79
C LYS A 324 17.57 10.36 -12.44
N ASP A 325 16.25 10.31 -12.27
CA ASP A 325 15.39 11.49 -12.19
C ASP A 325 14.51 11.53 -10.93
N LEU A 326 15.10 11.17 -9.78
CA LEU A 326 14.44 11.12 -8.46
C LEU A 326 15.09 12.06 -7.42
N PRO A 327 15.15 13.39 -7.67
CA PRO A 327 15.81 14.33 -6.77
C PRO A 327 15.14 14.48 -5.41
N GLN A 328 13.85 14.13 -5.28
CA GLN A 328 13.09 14.30 -4.04
C GLN A 328 12.93 12.99 -3.24
N LEU A 329 13.43 11.86 -3.74
CA LEU A 329 13.26 10.57 -3.07
C LEU A 329 13.99 10.59 -1.72
N GLY A 330 13.21 10.59 -0.63
CA GLY A 330 13.68 10.62 0.74
C GLY A 330 13.69 9.23 1.40
N TYR A 331 12.75 8.38 1.03
CA TYR A 331 12.54 7.07 1.64
C TYR A 331 12.42 5.97 0.58
N LEU A 332 13.27 4.94 0.68
CA LEU A 332 13.20 3.74 -0.14
C LEU A 332 13.26 2.50 0.75
N ALA A 333 12.18 1.71 0.75
CA ALA A 333 12.12 0.43 1.42
C ALA A 333 11.75 -0.69 0.45
N ILE A 334 12.57 -1.74 0.41
CA ILE A 334 12.35 -2.95 -0.39
C ILE A 334 12.50 -4.14 0.56
N SER A 335 11.41 -4.88 0.78
CA SER A 335 11.39 -6.01 1.70
C SER A 335 10.71 -7.22 1.08
N ASP A 336 11.25 -8.43 1.28
CA ASP A 336 10.62 -9.69 0.86
C ASP A 336 10.29 -9.77 -0.64
N CYS A 337 11.19 -9.26 -1.49
CA CYS A 337 10.99 -9.18 -2.92
C CYS A 337 12.01 -10.04 -3.69
N GLY A 338 11.61 -10.54 -4.87
CA GLY A 338 12.47 -11.34 -5.76
C GLY A 338 13.37 -10.52 -6.68
N VAL A 339 13.75 -9.32 -6.24
CA VAL A 339 14.48 -8.34 -7.05
C VAL A 339 15.91 -8.85 -7.29
N GLU A 340 16.30 -8.94 -8.57
CA GLU A 340 17.67 -9.34 -8.96
C GLU A 340 18.60 -8.13 -9.05
N GLU A 341 18.07 -7.00 -9.52
CA GLU A 341 18.76 -5.70 -9.58
C GLU A 341 17.81 -4.57 -9.18
N ILE A 342 18.28 -3.58 -8.41
CA ILE A 342 17.41 -2.48 -7.97
C ILE A 342 17.00 -1.60 -9.17
N VAL A 343 17.96 -1.31 -10.05
CA VAL A 343 17.77 -0.51 -11.27
C VAL A 343 18.04 -1.38 -12.49
N SER A 344 17.09 -1.41 -13.43
CA SER A 344 17.21 -2.20 -14.65
C SER A 344 18.27 -1.67 -15.60
N LYS A 345 18.94 -2.57 -16.35
CA LYS A 345 19.85 -2.17 -17.43
C LYS A 345 19.14 -1.29 -18.48
N LEU A 346 19.86 -0.34 -19.07
CA LEU A 346 19.43 0.35 -20.29
C LEU A 346 19.37 -0.65 -21.46
N GLU A 347 18.40 -0.50 -22.34
CA GLU A 347 18.22 -1.39 -23.51
C GLU A 347 19.46 -1.39 -24.44
N GLU A 348 19.65 -2.53 -25.13
CA GLU A 348 20.81 -2.83 -25.99
C GLU A 348 21.05 -1.75 -27.06
N GLY A 349 22.30 -1.28 -27.14
CA GLY A 349 22.71 -0.14 -27.97
C GLY A 349 23.47 0.94 -27.19
N SER A 350 23.38 0.91 -25.86
CA SER A 350 24.18 1.75 -24.95
C SER A 350 25.26 0.95 -24.20
N ASP A 351 26.05 0.14 -24.91
CA ASP A 351 27.37 -0.29 -24.43
C ASP A 351 28.34 0.91 -24.47
N SER A 352 27.91 2.05 -23.94
CA SER A 352 28.83 3.16 -23.69
C SER A 352 29.70 2.74 -22.52
N GLU A 353 31.02 2.81 -22.68
CA GLU A 353 31.97 2.66 -21.57
C GLU A 353 31.76 3.68 -20.43
N ILE A 354 30.92 4.69 -20.67
CA ILE A 354 30.61 5.79 -19.77
C ILE A 354 29.77 5.28 -18.60
N ALA A 355 30.28 5.48 -17.38
CA ALA A 355 29.56 5.16 -16.16
C ALA A 355 28.29 6.02 -16.02
N VAL A 356 27.15 5.37 -15.78
CA VAL A 356 25.88 6.04 -15.50
C VAL A 356 25.93 6.68 -14.11
N ASN A 357 25.51 7.93 -13.97
CA ASN A 357 25.50 8.62 -12.69
C ASN A 357 24.09 8.66 -12.10
N PHE A 358 23.92 8.06 -10.93
CA PHE A 358 22.71 8.10 -10.13
C PHE A 358 22.90 9.04 -8.93
N LYS A 359 21.95 9.95 -8.72
CA LYS A 359 21.99 10.92 -7.63
C LYS A 359 20.69 10.85 -6.83
N PHE A 360 20.82 10.48 -5.57
CA PHE A 360 19.72 10.41 -4.61
C PHE A 360 19.96 11.46 -3.53
N ASP A 361 19.84 12.73 -3.91
CA ASP A 361 20.29 13.87 -3.11
C ASP A 361 19.51 14.05 -1.80
N GLN A 362 18.26 13.59 -1.74
CA GLN A 362 17.39 13.71 -0.56
C GLN A 362 17.17 12.40 0.19
N LEU A 363 17.74 11.28 -0.28
CA LEU A 363 17.47 9.98 0.32
C LEU A 363 18.12 9.91 1.71
N TYR A 364 17.27 9.95 2.74
CA TYR A 364 17.70 9.87 4.13
C TYR A 364 17.61 8.43 4.66
N ALA A 365 16.63 7.65 4.20
CA ALA A 365 16.42 6.27 4.65
C ALA A 365 16.41 5.26 3.50
N LEU A 366 17.29 4.25 3.60
CA LEU A 366 17.35 3.09 2.73
C LEU A 366 17.16 1.80 3.56
N MET A 367 16.15 1.01 3.22
CA MET A 367 15.84 -0.25 3.88
C MET A 367 15.79 -1.37 2.84
N LEU A 368 16.67 -2.37 2.98
CA LEU A 368 16.77 -3.53 2.11
C LEU A 368 16.70 -4.78 2.97
N TRP A 369 15.55 -5.47 2.95
CA TRP A 369 15.26 -6.58 3.86
C TRP A 369 14.87 -7.83 3.07
N ARG A 370 15.49 -8.98 3.37
CA ARG A 370 15.12 -10.29 2.81
C ARG A 370 15.01 -10.27 1.28
N LEU A 371 16.13 -9.98 0.63
CA LEU A 371 16.28 -9.88 -0.83
C LEU A 371 17.22 -10.98 -1.34
N PRO A 372 16.83 -12.27 -1.27
CA PRO A 372 17.75 -13.39 -1.51
C PRO A 372 18.30 -13.44 -2.94
N GLU A 373 17.55 -12.92 -3.92
CA GLU A 373 17.94 -12.94 -5.34
C GLU A 373 18.74 -11.71 -5.77
N LEU A 374 18.97 -10.74 -4.88
CA LEU A 374 19.64 -9.49 -5.21
C LEU A 374 21.12 -9.74 -5.55
N LYS A 375 21.51 -9.37 -6.77
CA LYS A 375 22.86 -9.55 -7.31
C LYS A 375 23.66 -8.24 -7.37
N CYS A 376 23.01 -7.15 -7.77
CA CYS A 376 23.66 -5.84 -7.91
C CYS A 376 22.66 -4.68 -7.81
N PHE A 377 23.17 -3.45 -7.71
CA PHE A 377 22.33 -2.26 -7.78
C PHE A 377 21.91 -1.95 -9.23
N TYR A 378 22.85 -2.08 -10.16
CA TYR A 378 22.68 -1.85 -11.60
C TYR A 378 23.73 -2.70 -12.34
N ALA A 379 23.32 -3.41 -13.40
CA ALA A 379 24.21 -4.33 -14.13
C ALA A 379 25.31 -3.66 -15.00
N GLY A 380 25.23 -2.36 -15.28
CA GLY A 380 26.26 -1.63 -16.05
C GLY A 380 27.27 -0.87 -15.18
N LYS A 381 28.23 -0.17 -15.80
CA LYS A 381 29.12 0.76 -15.07
C LYS A 381 28.29 1.91 -14.50
N TYR A 382 28.44 2.20 -13.20
CA TYR A 382 27.72 3.31 -12.57
C TYR A 382 28.51 3.99 -11.45
N THR A 383 28.04 5.18 -11.09
CA THR A 383 28.36 5.88 -9.85
C THR A 383 27.04 6.24 -9.17
N ALA A 384 26.97 6.12 -7.85
CA ALA A 384 25.79 6.47 -7.07
C ALA A 384 26.17 7.39 -5.91
N LYS A 385 25.42 8.47 -5.69
CA LYS A 385 25.64 9.42 -4.59
C LYS A 385 24.41 9.51 -3.69
N TRP A 386 24.67 9.49 -2.37
CA TRP A 386 23.68 9.44 -1.30
C TRP A 386 24.06 10.44 -0.18
N PRO A 387 24.08 11.75 -0.46
CA PRO A 387 24.66 12.73 0.46
C PRO A 387 23.90 12.89 1.79
N MET A 388 22.58 12.64 1.81
CA MET A 388 21.71 12.82 2.98
C MET A 388 21.41 11.52 3.74
N LEU A 389 22.02 10.39 3.34
CA LEU A 389 21.72 9.09 3.93
C LEU A 389 22.09 9.09 5.42
N ASN A 390 21.08 8.94 6.28
CA ASN A 390 21.21 8.95 7.74
C ASN A 390 20.74 7.64 8.38
N LYS A 391 19.93 6.85 7.67
CA LYS A 391 19.36 5.61 8.14
C LYS A 391 19.57 4.52 7.09
N LEU A 392 20.26 3.46 7.49
CA LEU A 392 20.53 2.32 6.64
C LEU A 392 20.13 1.04 7.37
N GLU A 393 19.29 0.23 6.72
CA GLU A 393 18.92 -1.08 7.20
C GLU A 393 19.18 -2.11 6.11
N VAL A 394 20.04 -3.09 6.41
CA VAL A 394 20.41 -4.15 5.47
C VAL A 394 20.32 -5.48 6.19
N ILE A 395 19.37 -6.31 5.75
CA ILE A 395 19.05 -7.58 6.39
C ILE A 395 18.82 -8.61 5.29
N GLU A 396 19.56 -9.72 5.30
CA GLU A 396 19.36 -10.89 4.43
C GLU A 396 19.27 -10.51 2.93
N CYS A 397 20.19 -9.71 2.42
CA CYS A 397 20.20 -9.22 1.02
C CYS A 397 20.89 -10.15 0.01
N GLY A 398 20.95 -11.45 0.31
CA GLY A 398 21.41 -12.46 -0.65
C GLY A 398 22.89 -12.33 -1.04
N LYS A 399 23.18 -12.43 -2.34
CA LYS A 399 24.55 -12.49 -2.88
C LYS A 399 25.22 -11.12 -3.01
N MET A 400 24.43 -10.05 -3.04
CA MET A 400 24.98 -8.71 -3.17
C MET A 400 25.66 -8.27 -1.88
N LYS A 401 26.96 -7.95 -1.95
CA LYS A 401 27.63 -7.23 -0.87
C LYS A 401 27.15 -5.78 -0.84
N ILE A 402 26.20 -5.46 0.04
CA ILE A 402 25.72 -4.07 0.17
C ILE A 402 26.78 -3.21 0.85
N LEU A 403 27.36 -3.71 1.93
CA LEU A 403 28.52 -3.11 2.61
C LEU A 403 29.79 -3.90 2.27
N GLY A 404 30.90 -3.18 2.12
CA GLY A 404 32.22 -3.80 1.92
C GLY A 404 33.39 -2.84 2.14
N THR A 405 34.58 -3.31 1.78
CA THR A 405 35.88 -2.64 1.94
C THR A 405 36.49 -2.30 0.58
N GLN A 406 37.54 -1.46 0.56
CA GLN A 406 38.30 -1.23 -0.68
C GLN A 406 39.06 -2.46 -1.18
N LEU A 407 39.23 -3.47 -0.33
CA LEU A 407 39.91 -4.73 -0.66
C LEU A 407 38.99 -5.72 -1.40
N ASP A 408 37.69 -5.43 -1.50
CA ASP A 408 36.75 -6.28 -2.21
C ASP A 408 37.04 -6.31 -3.72
N SER A 409 36.82 -7.46 -4.34
CA SER A 409 37.11 -7.69 -5.76
C SER A 409 36.40 -6.66 -6.65
N PRO A 410 37.11 -6.05 -7.62
CA PRO A 410 36.54 -5.07 -8.53
C PRO A 410 35.45 -5.64 -9.45
N ILE A 411 35.30 -6.97 -9.50
CA ILE A 411 34.30 -7.66 -10.34
C ILE A 411 32.88 -7.51 -9.77
N HIS A 412 32.74 -7.43 -8.44
CA HIS A 412 31.46 -7.23 -7.75
C HIS A 412 31.63 -6.22 -6.61
N PRO A 413 31.79 -4.92 -6.93
CA PRO A 413 32.03 -3.91 -5.91
C PRO A 413 30.81 -3.77 -4.98
N PRO A 414 31.04 -3.51 -3.69
CA PRO A 414 29.95 -3.28 -2.76
C PRO A 414 29.19 -1.99 -3.11
N LEU A 415 27.91 -1.92 -2.73
CA LEU A 415 27.13 -0.68 -2.95
C LEU A 415 27.70 0.48 -2.15
N PHE A 416 28.14 0.20 -0.92
CA PHE A 416 28.76 1.18 -0.03
C PHE A 416 30.07 0.66 0.55
N LEU A 417 31.06 1.54 0.59
CA LEU A 417 32.25 1.35 1.39
C LEU A 417 31.96 1.78 2.84
N VAL A 418 32.20 0.88 3.79
CA VAL A 418 31.89 1.07 5.22
C VAL A 418 32.46 2.40 5.74
N GLU A 419 33.74 2.67 5.47
CA GLU A 419 34.46 3.88 5.87
C GLU A 419 33.88 5.19 5.31
N LYS A 420 33.09 5.13 4.23
CA LYS A 420 32.48 6.31 3.59
C LYS A 420 31.04 6.52 4.00
N VAL A 421 30.30 5.44 4.28
CA VAL A 421 28.87 5.49 4.58
C VAL A 421 28.58 5.56 6.07
N ILE A 422 29.22 4.70 6.89
CA ILE A 422 28.90 4.57 8.32
C ILE A 422 29.06 5.89 9.09
N PRO A 423 30.10 6.71 8.88
CA PRO A 423 30.26 7.97 9.62
C PRO A 423 29.13 8.99 9.41
N LYS A 424 28.27 8.81 8.39
CA LYS A 424 27.15 9.71 8.07
C LYS A 424 25.83 9.25 8.68
N LEU A 425 25.77 8.02 9.20
CA LEU A 425 24.56 7.41 9.68
C LEU A 425 24.31 7.77 11.15
N GLN A 426 23.03 7.84 11.50
CA GLN A 426 22.54 7.87 12.89
C GLN A 426 21.81 6.59 13.27
N HIS A 427 21.22 5.90 12.28
CA HIS A 427 20.47 4.66 12.47
C HIS A 427 21.05 3.58 11.57
N LEU A 428 21.43 2.45 12.16
CA LEU A 428 22.02 1.33 11.46
C LEU A 428 21.36 0.02 11.90
N THR A 429 20.85 -0.74 10.94
CA THR A 429 20.39 -2.11 11.17
C THR A 429 21.18 -3.07 10.31
N LEU A 430 21.75 -4.10 10.93
CA LEU A 430 22.56 -5.11 10.27
C LEU A 430 22.11 -6.51 10.64
N ASP A 431 22.23 -7.43 9.68
CA ASP A 431 22.23 -8.84 9.99
C ASP A 431 23.58 -9.33 10.53
N SER A 432 23.58 -10.59 10.94
CA SER A 432 24.74 -11.26 11.50
C SER A 432 25.92 -11.33 10.51
N ASP A 433 25.69 -11.52 9.21
CA ASP A 433 26.75 -11.65 8.21
C ASP A 433 27.55 -10.33 8.06
N TYR A 434 26.86 -9.18 8.04
CA TYR A 434 27.53 -7.88 8.01
C TYR A 434 28.27 -7.56 9.32
N ILE A 435 27.75 -8.00 10.46
CA ILE A 435 28.43 -7.84 11.75
C ILE A 435 29.75 -8.62 11.76
N ALA A 436 29.76 -9.87 11.28
CA ALA A 436 30.97 -10.68 11.17
C ALA A 436 32.00 -10.00 10.25
N MET A 437 31.58 -9.54 9.08
CA MET A 437 32.45 -8.82 8.13
C MET A 437 33.10 -7.58 8.75
N ILE A 438 32.33 -6.77 9.48
CA ILE A 438 32.84 -5.55 10.13
C ILE A 438 33.81 -5.90 11.27
N SER A 439 33.54 -6.98 12.00
CA SER A 439 34.38 -7.45 13.10
C SER A 439 35.76 -7.90 12.60
N ASP A 440 35.81 -8.65 11.49
CA ASP A 440 37.05 -9.17 10.90
C ASP A 440 37.92 -8.08 10.26
N SER A 441 37.30 -7.01 9.74
CA SER A 441 37.97 -5.98 8.93
C SER A 441 38.73 -4.92 9.74
N GLN A 442 38.84 -5.06 11.07
CA GLN A 442 39.58 -4.14 11.97
C GLN A 442 39.31 -2.65 11.73
N PHE A 443 38.07 -2.29 11.45
CA PHE A 443 37.67 -0.89 11.25
C PHE A 443 37.94 -0.06 12.52
N SER A 444 38.34 1.20 12.35
CA SER A 444 38.44 2.13 13.48
C SER A 444 37.07 2.33 14.12
N SER A 445 37.01 2.24 15.46
CA SER A 445 35.79 2.56 16.22
C SER A 445 35.31 3.99 16.00
N SER A 446 36.22 4.91 15.62
CA SER A 446 35.87 6.30 15.30
C SER A 446 34.89 6.43 14.13
N LEU A 447 34.75 5.40 13.28
CA LEU A 447 33.79 5.43 12.17
C LEU A 447 32.34 5.39 12.65
N PHE A 448 32.07 4.84 13.84
CA PHE A 448 30.72 4.57 14.33
C PHE A 448 30.21 5.65 15.32
N HIS A 449 30.98 6.72 15.56
CA HIS A 449 30.65 7.78 16.52
C HIS A 449 29.33 8.52 16.26
N GLY A 450 28.80 8.48 15.03
CA GLY A 450 27.54 9.13 14.66
C GLY A 450 26.28 8.30 14.97
N ILE A 451 26.44 7.00 15.24
CA ILE A 451 25.33 6.06 15.38
C ILE A 451 24.67 6.18 16.76
N LYS A 452 23.41 6.61 16.77
CA LYS A 452 22.59 6.72 17.99
C LYS A 452 21.64 5.55 18.19
N ALA A 453 21.25 4.88 17.10
CA ALA A 453 20.39 3.72 17.14
C ALA A 453 21.00 2.58 16.33
N PHE A 454 21.18 1.44 16.98
CA PHE A 454 21.70 0.24 16.36
C PHE A 454 20.73 -0.92 16.57
N GLN A 455 20.44 -1.62 15.49
CA GLN A 455 19.61 -2.81 15.53
C GLN A 455 20.36 -4.00 14.93
N VAL A 456 20.34 -5.10 15.67
CA VAL A 456 20.85 -6.39 15.23
C VAL A 456 19.67 -7.26 14.84
N HIS A 457 19.71 -7.77 13.62
CA HIS A 457 18.83 -8.84 13.18
C HIS A 457 19.65 -10.10 13.01
N GLY A 458 19.10 -11.28 13.30
CA GLY A 458 19.83 -12.49 12.97
C GLY A 458 18.94 -13.66 12.59
N HIS A 459 19.52 -14.54 11.78
CA HIS A 459 18.84 -15.61 11.07
C HIS A 459 19.12 -16.98 11.71
N GLY A 460 18.11 -17.84 11.75
CA GLY A 460 18.10 -19.13 12.48
C GLY A 460 18.91 -20.28 11.86
N ALA A 461 19.89 -20.02 10.99
CA ALA A 461 20.70 -21.09 10.37
C ALA A 461 22.20 -21.04 10.72
N LYS A 462 22.71 -19.91 11.23
CA LYS A 462 24.11 -19.78 11.64
C LYS A 462 24.17 -19.07 12.98
N SER A 463 24.74 -19.76 13.97
CA SER A 463 25.18 -19.16 15.23
C SER A 463 26.31 -18.21 14.93
N ILE A 464 26.04 -16.91 14.99
CA ILE A 464 27.08 -15.90 15.09
C ILE A 464 27.25 -15.60 16.56
N ASP A 465 28.50 -15.68 17.00
CA ASP A 465 28.93 -15.22 18.31
C ASP A 465 28.86 -13.68 18.30
N PHE A 466 27.64 -13.13 18.41
CA PHE A 466 27.42 -11.69 18.54
C PHE A 466 27.98 -11.26 19.89
N ARG A 467 29.22 -10.76 19.89
CA ARG A 467 29.88 -10.29 21.10
C ARG A 467 29.51 -8.86 21.41
N ILE A 468 29.27 -8.56 22.69
CA ILE A 468 29.13 -7.18 23.18
C ILE A 468 30.32 -6.31 22.76
N SER A 469 31.53 -6.89 22.66
CA SER A 469 32.72 -6.16 22.23
C SER A 469 32.55 -5.51 20.85
N PHE A 470 31.61 -5.99 20.02
CA PHE A 470 31.21 -5.29 18.81
C PHE A 470 30.56 -3.92 19.09
N LEU A 471 29.72 -3.86 20.12
CA LEU A 471 29.05 -2.64 20.57
C LEU A 471 30.02 -1.58 21.10
N GLU A 472 31.24 -1.97 21.48
CA GLU A 472 32.26 -1.03 21.96
C GLU A 472 32.63 0.04 20.93
N ARG A 473 32.33 -0.20 19.67
CA ARG A 473 32.54 0.75 18.57
C ARG A 473 31.59 1.95 18.65
N PHE A 474 30.45 1.82 19.34
CA PHE A 474 29.32 2.75 19.28
C PHE A 474 29.23 3.64 20.52
N TYR A 475 30.15 4.59 20.67
CA TYR A 475 30.26 5.46 21.86
C TYR A 475 29.09 6.42 22.11
N THR A 476 28.19 6.61 21.14
CA THR A 476 27.02 7.52 21.23
C THR A 476 25.70 6.77 21.17
N LEU A 477 25.73 5.44 21.30
CA LEU A 477 24.55 4.59 21.16
C LEU A 477 23.56 4.84 22.29
N GLU A 478 22.36 5.29 21.94
CA GLU A 478 21.26 5.55 22.87
C GLU A 478 20.20 4.43 22.81
N ASN A 479 19.98 3.86 21.62
CA ASN A 479 18.94 2.86 21.36
C ASN A 479 19.56 1.58 20.80
N LEU A 480 19.37 0.46 21.50
CA LEU A 480 19.82 -0.86 21.06
C LEU A 480 18.61 -1.79 20.90
N THR A 481 18.42 -2.32 19.70
CA THR A 481 17.43 -3.37 19.45
C THR A 481 18.13 -4.65 19.04
N ILE A 482 17.83 -5.75 19.74
CA ILE A 482 18.39 -7.06 19.44
C ILE A 482 17.24 -7.98 19.09
N SER A 483 17.21 -8.42 17.83
CA SER A 483 16.24 -9.34 17.27
C SER A 483 16.97 -10.56 16.71
N TYR A 484 17.38 -11.48 17.59
CA TYR A 484 18.19 -12.62 17.19
C TYR A 484 17.89 -13.89 17.99
N TYR A 485 17.35 -14.90 17.31
CA TYR A 485 16.88 -16.14 17.92
C TYR A 485 17.99 -16.97 18.59
N GLU A 486 19.22 -16.90 18.08
CA GLU A 486 20.33 -17.77 18.51
C GLU A 486 21.14 -17.23 19.70
N ILE A 487 20.81 -16.04 20.21
CA ILE A 487 21.50 -15.51 21.39
C ILE A 487 21.15 -16.38 22.60
N LYS A 488 22.17 -17.07 23.11
CA LYS A 488 22.09 -17.85 24.34
C LYS A 488 22.36 -17.00 25.57
N GLU A 489 23.21 -15.99 25.43
CA GLU A 489 23.58 -15.03 26.47
C GLU A 489 23.81 -13.68 25.81
N LEU A 490 23.17 -12.61 26.30
CA LEU A 490 23.32 -11.26 25.73
C LEU A 490 24.66 -10.62 26.09
N PHE A 491 25.17 -10.94 27.27
CA PHE A 491 26.36 -10.31 27.82
C PHE A 491 27.32 -11.37 28.38
N CYS A 492 28.21 -11.89 27.52
CA CYS A 492 29.27 -12.79 27.95
C CYS A 492 30.30 -12.02 28.80
N THR A 493 30.57 -12.48 30.03
CA THR A 493 31.85 -12.25 30.69
C THR A 493 32.80 -13.31 30.14
N GLU A 494 33.78 -12.96 29.30
CA GLU A 494 34.77 -13.95 28.87
C GLU A 494 35.45 -14.55 30.12
N GLY A 495 35.58 -15.88 30.14
CA GLY A 495 35.98 -16.64 31.31
C GLY A 495 37.35 -16.26 31.88
N ASP A 496 37.48 -16.38 33.20
CA ASP A 496 38.74 -16.47 33.96
C ASP A 496 39.78 -15.35 33.83
N THR A 497 39.44 -14.18 33.28
CA THR A 497 40.18 -12.95 33.58
C THR A 497 39.32 -12.06 34.46
N GLY A 498 39.63 -12.00 35.75
CA GLY A 498 38.87 -11.29 36.80
C GLY A 498 38.81 -9.76 36.65
N ASN A 499 38.34 -9.27 35.51
CA ASN A 499 38.11 -7.86 35.22
C ASN A 499 36.61 -7.64 34.97
N GLU A 500 35.83 -7.60 36.05
CA GLU A 500 34.44 -7.11 36.04
C GLU A 500 34.33 -5.66 35.50
N GLU A 501 35.46 -4.94 35.40
CA GLU A 501 35.58 -3.57 34.94
C GLU A 501 35.57 -3.37 33.40
N MET A 502 35.62 -4.42 32.56
CA MET A 502 35.89 -4.24 31.12
C MET A 502 34.70 -3.70 30.31
N TYR A 503 33.45 -3.95 30.73
CA TYR A 503 32.25 -3.43 30.04
C TYR A 503 31.73 -2.11 30.64
N ALA A 504 32.24 -1.73 31.82
CA ALA A 504 31.80 -0.58 32.60
C ALA A 504 32.29 0.72 31.94
N GLY A 505 31.52 1.22 30.98
CA GLY A 505 31.77 2.50 30.32
C GLY A 505 31.25 2.55 28.90
N THR A 506 31.35 1.44 28.16
CA THR A 506 31.08 1.44 26.71
C THR A 506 29.60 1.36 26.35
N LEU A 507 28.78 0.79 27.24
CA LEU A 507 27.32 0.75 27.10
C LEU A 507 26.62 1.81 27.97
N SER A 508 27.39 2.71 28.60
CA SER A 508 26.89 3.72 29.54
C SER A 508 25.96 4.77 28.94
N THR A 509 25.88 4.85 27.61
CA THR A 509 25.02 5.78 26.88
C THR A 509 23.66 5.20 26.54
N ILE A 510 23.49 3.88 26.60
CA ILE A 510 22.25 3.21 26.21
C ILE A 510 21.14 3.58 27.20
N ARG A 511 20.04 4.10 26.65
CA ARG A 511 18.82 4.48 27.37
C ARG A 511 17.68 3.53 27.09
N ASN A 512 17.62 2.97 25.88
CA ASN A 512 16.53 2.12 25.44
C ASN A 512 17.08 0.78 24.92
N LEU A 513 16.72 -0.31 25.59
CA LEU A 513 17.06 -1.67 25.19
C LEU A 513 15.78 -2.41 24.79
N LYS A 514 15.72 -2.87 23.54
CA LYS A 514 14.61 -3.66 23.02
C LYS A 514 15.07 -5.04 22.60
N LEU A 515 14.48 -6.06 23.19
CA LEU A 515 14.79 -7.46 22.97
C LEU A 515 13.57 -8.13 22.32
N VAL A 516 13.77 -8.72 21.14
CA VAL A 516 12.68 -9.30 20.36
C VAL A 516 13.06 -10.72 19.93
N ALA A 517 12.18 -11.68 20.23
CA ALA A 517 12.27 -13.05 19.73
C ALA A 517 13.58 -13.79 20.09
N LEU A 518 14.12 -13.55 21.29
CA LEU A 518 15.34 -14.21 21.80
C LEU A 518 15.03 -15.58 22.40
N ASN A 519 14.64 -16.55 21.57
CA ASN A 519 14.14 -17.83 22.07
C ASN A 519 15.23 -18.76 22.62
N ASN A 520 16.50 -18.64 22.20
CA ASN A 520 17.57 -19.46 22.78
C ASN A 520 18.18 -18.86 24.06
N LEU A 521 17.70 -17.68 24.49
CA LEU A 521 18.02 -17.11 25.79
C LEU A 521 17.16 -17.81 26.84
N ILE A 522 17.78 -18.72 27.59
CA ILE A 522 17.11 -19.61 28.54
C ILE A 522 17.26 -19.07 29.96
N ASP A 523 16.20 -19.24 30.76
CA ASP A 523 16.11 -18.92 32.19
C ASP A 523 16.13 -17.42 32.53
N TYR A 524 17.25 -16.74 32.32
CA TYR A 524 17.47 -15.36 32.77
C TYR A 524 18.10 -14.46 31.71
N LEU A 525 17.74 -13.17 31.75
CA LEU A 525 18.36 -12.15 30.90
C LEU A 525 19.81 -11.87 31.33
N TRP A 526 20.05 -11.94 32.65
CA TRP A 526 21.31 -11.66 33.32
C TRP A 526 21.63 -12.78 34.31
N LYS A 527 22.87 -13.29 34.28
CA LYS A 527 23.37 -14.33 35.21
C LYS A 527 23.37 -13.84 36.66
N GLN A 528 23.47 -14.79 37.60
CA GLN A 528 23.73 -14.48 39.00
C GLN A 528 25.01 -13.62 39.11
N ASP A 529 24.96 -12.61 39.98
CA ASP A 529 26.03 -11.65 40.29
C ASP A 529 26.30 -10.52 39.29
N VAL A 530 25.52 -10.39 38.21
CA VAL A 530 25.65 -9.26 37.27
C VAL A 530 24.94 -7.99 37.76
N GLN A 531 25.70 -6.93 38.04
CA GLN A 531 25.15 -5.60 38.31
C GLN A 531 24.81 -4.85 37.01
N VAL A 532 23.56 -4.98 36.56
CA VAL A 532 23.08 -4.35 35.32
C VAL A 532 23.23 -2.83 35.35
N ASP A 533 23.03 -2.20 36.52
CA ASP A 533 23.25 -0.76 36.72
C ASP A 533 24.71 -0.32 36.45
N HIS A 534 25.70 -1.22 36.51
CA HIS A 534 27.08 -0.91 36.12
C HIS A 534 27.32 -1.02 34.61
N ILE A 535 26.61 -1.94 33.94
CA ILE A 535 26.73 -2.16 32.49
C ILE A 535 25.90 -1.12 31.73
N LEU A 536 24.66 -0.87 32.15
CA LEU A 536 23.69 0.02 31.53
C LEU A 536 23.19 1.09 32.53
N PRO A 537 24.07 1.94 33.08
CA PRO A 537 23.72 2.91 34.13
C PRO A 537 22.64 3.91 33.74
N LYS A 538 22.36 4.13 32.45
CA LYS A 538 21.35 5.09 31.96
C LYS A 538 20.11 4.42 31.37
N LEU A 539 19.91 3.12 31.59
CA LEU A 539 18.78 2.40 31.05
C LEU A 539 17.46 2.94 31.62
N GLU A 540 16.65 3.54 30.76
CA GLU A 540 15.35 4.16 31.07
C GLU A 540 14.19 3.29 30.59
N THR A 541 14.40 2.54 29.50
CA THR A 541 13.39 1.68 28.87
C THR A 541 13.97 0.30 28.57
N LEU A 542 13.25 -0.75 29.00
CA LEU A 542 13.53 -2.14 28.64
C LEU A 542 12.26 -2.73 28.01
N GLU A 543 12.33 -3.16 26.75
CA GLU A 543 11.22 -3.83 26.08
C GLU A 543 11.59 -5.29 25.81
N VAL A 544 10.76 -6.25 26.24
CA VAL A 544 10.97 -7.68 25.99
C VAL A 544 9.75 -8.28 25.29
N HIS A 545 9.92 -8.72 24.04
CA HIS A 545 8.84 -9.22 23.20
C HIS A 545 9.15 -10.61 22.68
N ASN A 546 8.19 -11.54 22.77
CA ASN A 546 8.28 -12.88 22.17
C ASN A 546 9.50 -13.71 22.61
N CYS A 547 10.00 -13.54 23.83
CA CYS A 547 11.12 -14.32 24.40
C CYS A 547 10.58 -15.51 25.21
N TYR A 548 10.16 -16.59 24.55
CA TYR A 548 9.32 -17.62 25.18
C TYR A 548 10.02 -18.48 26.24
N ASN A 549 11.35 -18.60 26.18
CA ASN A 549 12.15 -19.39 27.12
C ASN A 549 12.75 -18.56 28.27
N LEU A 550 12.50 -17.24 28.27
CA LEU A 550 12.92 -16.35 29.35
C LEU A 550 11.98 -16.52 30.55
N ILE A 551 12.51 -16.97 31.68
CA ILE A 551 11.75 -17.21 32.91
C ILE A 551 11.77 -15.98 33.83
N SER A 552 12.91 -15.26 33.88
CA SER A 552 13.10 -14.07 34.69
C SER A 552 13.95 -13.01 33.97
N LEU A 553 13.75 -11.74 34.30
CA LEU A 553 14.62 -10.65 33.82
C LEU A 553 15.98 -10.65 34.50
N GLY A 554 16.14 -11.31 35.65
CA GLY A 554 17.42 -11.39 36.37
C GLY A 554 17.28 -12.19 37.66
N SER A 555 18.39 -12.39 38.35
CA SER A 555 18.35 -12.94 39.72
C SER A 555 17.86 -11.91 40.73
N SER A 556 17.58 -12.33 41.97
CA SER A 556 17.09 -11.44 43.04
C SER A 556 18.02 -10.27 43.40
N SER A 557 19.26 -10.28 42.93
CA SER A 557 20.26 -9.21 43.13
C SER A 557 20.35 -8.21 41.97
N ALA A 558 19.65 -8.43 40.85
CA ALA A 558 19.64 -7.49 39.73
C ALA A 558 18.89 -6.20 40.13
N SER A 559 19.57 -5.06 39.97
CA SER A 559 19.02 -3.72 40.23
C SER A 559 18.89 -2.94 38.92
N PHE A 560 17.83 -2.12 38.84
CA PHE A 560 17.48 -1.28 37.69
C PHE A 560 17.08 0.11 38.18
N GLN A 561 18.05 0.91 38.64
CA GLN A 561 17.77 2.16 39.36
C GLN A 561 17.10 3.26 38.52
N ASN A 562 17.40 3.29 37.21
CA ASN A 562 16.93 4.35 36.31
C ASN A 562 15.81 3.90 35.38
N LEU A 563 15.33 2.66 35.51
CA LEU A 563 14.30 2.10 34.64
C LEU A 563 12.93 2.74 34.93
N THR A 564 12.35 3.38 33.92
CA THR A 564 11.05 4.06 34.00
C THR A 564 9.96 3.33 33.22
N THR A 565 10.33 2.53 32.22
CA THR A 565 9.43 1.82 31.33
C THR A 565 9.93 0.38 31.14
N LEU A 566 9.04 -0.61 31.37
CA LEU A 566 9.29 -2.06 31.20
C LEU A 566 8.15 -2.72 30.40
#